data_AF-B3EB35-F1
#
_entry.id   AF-B3EB35-F1
#
_cell.length_a   1.000
_cell.length_b   1.000
_cell.length_c   1.000
_cell.angle_alpha   90.00
_cell.angle_beta   90.00
_cell.angle_gamma   90.00
#
_symmetry.space_group_name_H-M   'P 1'
#
loop_
_entity.id
_entity.type
_entity.pdbx_description
1 polymer ?
#
loop_
_entity_poly.entity_id
_entity_poly.type
_entity_poly.pdbx_seq_one_letter_code
_entity_poly.pdbx_strand_id
1 'polypeptide(L)'
;MALNEYKLAESLSARFRLGLDGCVVSTKDGIRHGFRATDIPSPNGFMIQVTTGWKSLEADFVPDTYAGDLIRAMGNSLPQARNVFGTLVESFSELGNRIKISVNGSVISKTSELPPAPWNKFELSVRRLTDAATESEDALQSSAEEIAAACLALVLTILPLEETDNAATPLFEGGLPEGACIKVIVNKYERSPVNRAVCIAVYGTVCHVCGFDFGKVYGQIGKGYIEVHHRIPVSKMGASYVIDPIRDLVPLCSNCHSAVHRTDPPVELEALRSIVVTSHV
;
A
#
# COMPACT_ATOMS: atom_id res chain seq x y z
N MET A 1 20.16 21.93 -9.65
CA MET A 1 18.83 21.44 -10.03
C MET A 1 18.13 21.04 -8.75
N ALA A 2 16.95 21.58 -8.50
CA ALA A 2 16.18 21.25 -7.30
C ALA A 2 15.13 20.19 -7.67
N LEU A 3 14.93 19.22 -6.79
CA LEU A 3 13.82 18.26 -6.94
C LEU A 3 12.50 18.97 -6.60
N ASN A 4 11.39 18.47 -7.16
CA ASN A 4 10.06 18.93 -6.79
C ASN A 4 9.41 17.92 -5.84
N GLU A 5 9.32 18.29 -4.56
CA GLU A 5 8.73 17.49 -3.48
C GLU A 5 7.23 17.20 -3.69
N TYR A 6 6.47 18.14 -4.26
CA TYR A 6 5.04 17.94 -4.52
C TYR A 6 4.82 16.93 -5.63
N LYS A 7 5.63 16.99 -6.70
CA LYS A 7 5.60 16.00 -7.79
C LYS A 7 6.02 14.61 -7.31
N LEU A 8 7.04 14.53 -6.42
CA LEU A 8 7.41 13.29 -5.73
C LEU A 8 6.23 12.72 -4.94
N ALA A 9 5.61 13.55 -4.08
CA ALA A 9 4.50 13.15 -3.23
C ALA A 9 3.27 12.72 -4.04
N GLU A 10 2.89 13.47 -5.08
CA GLU A 10 1.73 13.18 -5.94
C GLU A 10 1.91 11.86 -6.71
N SER A 11 3.06 11.70 -7.38
CA SER A 11 3.40 10.50 -8.15
C SER A 11 3.36 9.25 -7.27
N LEU A 12 3.94 9.31 -6.07
CA LEU A 12 4.01 8.19 -5.15
C LEU A 12 2.70 7.97 -4.39
N SER A 13 1.93 9.01 -4.10
CA SER A 13 0.58 8.87 -3.54
C SER A 13 -0.33 8.10 -4.49
N ALA A 14 -0.30 8.43 -5.79
CA ALA A 14 -1.07 7.71 -6.80
C ALA A 14 -0.62 6.24 -6.94
N ARG A 15 0.71 6.00 -6.91
CA ARG A 15 1.31 4.67 -7.06
C ARG A 15 1.02 3.75 -5.89
N PHE A 16 1.15 4.25 -4.65
CA PHE A 16 1.02 3.47 -3.43
C PHE A 16 -0.36 3.59 -2.76
N ARG A 17 -1.21 4.50 -3.23
CA ARG A 17 -2.53 4.82 -2.65
C ARG A 17 -2.44 5.21 -1.16
N LEU A 18 -1.42 6.00 -0.84
CA LEU A 18 -1.18 6.55 0.49
C LEU A 18 -1.31 8.07 0.43
N GLY A 19 -1.77 8.69 1.51
CA GLY A 19 -1.66 10.13 1.63
C GLY A 19 -0.20 10.50 1.91
N LEU A 20 0.44 11.19 0.96
CA LEU A 20 1.81 11.70 1.13
C LEU A 20 1.77 13.22 0.93
N ASP A 21 2.44 13.95 1.81
CA ASP A 21 2.61 15.40 1.69
C ASP A 21 4.07 15.74 1.39
N GLY A 22 4.31 16.58 0.40
CA GLY A 22 5.64 16.97 -0.03
C GLY A 22 6.34 17.77 1.07
N CYS A 23 7.61 17.48 1.33
CA CYS A 23 8.38 18.19 2.35
C CYS A 23 9.80 18.50 1.91
N VAL A 24 10.33 19.62 2.41
CA VAL A 24 11.71 20.04 2.22
C VAL A 24 12.34 20.29 3.57
N VAL A 25 13.49 19.67 3.83
CA VAL A 25 14.24 19.83 5.06
C VAL A 25 15.62 20.39 4.74
N SER A 26 15.89 21.59 5.26
CA SER A 26 17.21 22.20 5.18
C SER A 26 18.09 21.67 6.30
N THR A 27 19.20 21.02 5.93
CA THR A 27 20.20 20.48 6.86
C THR A 27 21.54 21.19 6.65
N LYS A 28 22.48 21.01 7.59
CA LYS A 28 23.85 21.53 7.43
C LYS A 28 24.56 20.99 6.19
N ASP A 29 24.16 19.81 5.73
CA ASP A 29 24.75 19.09 4.59
C ASP A 29 24.02 19.36 3.26
N GLY A 30 23.00 20.23 3.27
CA GLY A 30 22.24 20.62 2.09
C GLY A 30 20.72 20.50 2.26
N ILE A 31 20.01 20.73 1.15
CA ILE A 31 18.55 20.64 1.07
C ILE A 31 18.17 19.20 0.75
N ARG A 32 17.24 18.64 1.52
CA ARG A 32 16.64 17.33 1.29
C ARG A 32 15.19 17.51 0.87
N HIS A 33 14.80 16.92 -0.24
CA HIS A 33 13.42 16.94 -0.73
C HIS A 33 12.78 15.59 -0.46
N GLY A 34 11.50 15.52 -0.19
CA GLY A 34 10.89 14.25 0.15
C GLY A 34 9.39 14.37 0.35
N PHE A 35 8.86 13.42 1.10
CA PHE A 35 7.46 13.42 1.48
C PHE A 35 7.26 12.75 2.83
N ARG A 36 6.20 13.14 3.52
CA ARG A 36 5.76 12.57 4.79
C ARG A 36 4.46 11.80 4.60
N ALA A 37 4.35 10.62 5.19
CA ALA A 37 3.08 9.88 5.21
C ALA A 37 2.05 10.59 6.10
N THR A 38 0.88 10.95 5.57
CA THR A 38 -0.15 11.72 6.29
C THR A 38 -1.05 10.86 7.18
N ASP A 39 -1.11 9.56 6.90
CA ASP A 39 -2.00 8.62 7.61
C ASP A 39 -1.58 8.42 9.07
N ILE A 40 -0.31 8.70 9.39
CA ILE A 40 0.20 8.72 10.77
C ILE A 40 0.42 10.19 11.19
N PRO A 41 -0.31 10.69 12.19
CA PRO A 41 -0.16 12.06 12.66
C PRO A 41 1.28 12.36 13.10
N SER A 42 1.78 13.53 12.71
CA SER A 42 3.01 14.06 13.28
C SER A 42 2.82 14.26 14.80
N PRO A 43 3.83 13.99 15.63
CA PRO A 43 5.21 13.62 15.32
C PRO A 43 5.53 12.12 15.49
N ASN A 44 4.60 11.22 15.13
CA ASN A 44 4.72 9.78 15.36
C ASN A 44 4.95 8.96 14.08
N GLY A 45 5.05 9.61 12.93
CA GLY A 45 5.15 8.96 11.62
C GLY A 45 6.56 8.92 11.08
N PHE A 46 6.67 9.02 9.77
CA PHE A 46 7.95 9.00 9.08
C PHE A 46 7.90 9.79 7.78
N MET A 47 9.08 10.12 7.29
CA MET A 47 9.34 10.72 6.00
C MET A 47 10.24 9.80 5.17
N ILE A 48 10.14 9.94 3.86
CA ILE A 48 11.20 9.52 2.94
C ILE A 48 11.86 10.79 2.41
N GLN A 49 13.17 10.90 2.62
CA GLN A 49 13.95 12.05 2.18
C GLN A 49 14.92 11.65 1.08
N VAL A 50 14.93 12.40 -0.01
CA VAL A 50 15.81 12.24 -1.15
C VAL A 50 16.88 13.34 -1.13
N THR A 51 18.13 12.91 -1.25
CA THR A 51 19.29 13.79 -1.36
C THR A 51 20.00 13.56 -2.69
N THR A 52 20.31 14.66 -3.38
CA THR A 52 21.09 14.66 -4.62
C THR A 52 22.56 14.95 -4.30
N GLY A 53 23.43 13.95 -4.41
CA GLY A 53 24.88 14.11 -4.38
C GLY A 53 25.47 14.31 -5.78
N TRP A 54 26.78 14.58 -5.87
CA TRP A 54 27.48 14.81 -7.15
C TRP A 54 27.24 13.66 -8.16
N LYS A 55 27.35 12.40 -7.71
CA LYS A 55 27.16 11.20 -8.56
C LYS A 55 26.23 10.17 -7.93
N SER A 56 25.30 10.62 -7.10
CA SER A 56 24.39 9.69 -6.47
C SER A 56 23.08 10.33 -6.07
N LEU A 57 22.04 9.53 -6.14
CA LEU A 57 20.79 9.77 -5.44
C LEU A 57 20.73 8.86 -4.22
N GLU A 58 20.21 9.39 -3.13
CA GLU A 58 20.01 8.65 -1.89
C GLU A 58 18.62 8.94 -1.35
N ALA A 59 17.88 7.89 -0.99
CA ALA A 59 16.59 7.97 -0.33
C ALA A 59 16.66 7.32 1.05
N ASP A 60 16.39 8.12 2.08
CA ASP A 60 16.46 7.74 3.48
C ASP A 60 15.07 7.62 4.09
N PHE A 61 14.86 6.56 4.86
CA PHE A 61 13.77 6.49 5.82
C PHE A 61 14.12 7.35 7.05
N VAL A 62 13.29 8.35 7.32
CA VAL A 62 13.48 9.29 8.42
C VAL A 62 12.27 9.23 9.36
N PRO A 63 12.35 8.51 10.49
CA PRO A 63 11.28 8.51 11.48
C PRO A 63 11.15 9.89 12.13
N ASP A 64 9.93 10.27 12.50
CA ASP A 64 9.70 11.48 13.29
C ASP A 64 10.31 11.36 14.71
N THR A 65 10.44 12.49 15.40
CA THR A 65 11.01 12.59 16.75
C THR A 65 10.39 11.63 17.77
N TYR A 66 9.09 11.32 17.66
CA TYR A 66 8.38 10.45 18.60
C TYR A 66 7.88 9.14 17.96
N ALA A 67 8.47 8.71 16.84
CA ALA A 67 8.11 7.47 16.17
C ALA A 67 8.63 6.19 16.86
N GLY A 68 8.94 6.22 18.16
CA GLY A 68 9.49 5.07 18.89
C GLY A 68 8.57 3.86 18.90
N ASP A 69 7.25 4.06 19.00
CA ASP A 69 6.26 3.00 18.90
C ASP A 69 6.21 2.39 17.50
N LEU A 70 6.31 3.23 16.46
CA LEU A 70 6.39 2.79 15.07
C LEU A 70 7.59 1.86 14.88
N ILE A 71 8.78 2.25 15.35
CA ILE A 71 10.01 1.43 15.23
C ILE A 71 9.89 0.12 16.00
N ARG A 72 9.34 0.15 17.22
CA ARG A 72 9.10 -1.07 18.01
C ARG A 72 8.15 -2.02 17.28
N ALA A 73 7.09 -1.49 16.72
CA ALA A 73 6.09 -2.25 16.02
C ALA A 73 6.62 -2.80 14.68
N MET A 74 7.47 -2.07 13.96
CA MET A 74 8.23 -2.60 12.82
C MET A 74 9.13 -3.79 13.22
N GLY A 75 9.76 -3.70 14.39
CA GLY A 75 10.55 -4.79 14.96
C GLY A 75 9.73 -6.03 15.34
N ASN A 76 8.41 -5.91 15.45
CA ASN A 76 7.46 -7.00 15.66
C ASN A 76 6.81 -7.49 14.34
N SER A 77 7.28 -7.03 13.18
CA SER A 77 6.79 -7.48 11.87
C SER A 77 6.80 -9.01 11.74
N LEU A 78 5.73 -9.53 11.12
CA LEU A 78 5.51 -10.96 10.92
C LEU A 78 6.63 -11.61 10.09
N PRO A 79 6.95 -12.90 10.31
CA PRO A 79 7.98 -13.60 9.52
C PRO A 79 7.76 -13.50 8.01
N GLN A 80 6.51 -13.57 7.54
CA GLN A 80 6.18 -13.43 6.12
C GLN A 80 6.55 -12.04 5.57
N ALA A 81 6.24 -10.99 6.33
CA ALA A 81 6.60 -9.61 5.98
C ALA A 81 8.12 -9.43 5.87
N ARG A 82 8.88 -10.02 6.80
CA ARG A 82 10.36 -10.01 6.77
C ARG A 82 10.93 -10.74 5.56
N ASN A 83 10.31 -11.85 5.14
CA ASN A 83 10.73 -12.58 3.94
C ASN A 83 10.50 -11.72 2.69
N VAL A 84 9.33 -11.10 2.55
CA VAL A 84 9.03 -10.19 1.43
C VAL A 84 10.00 -9.01 1.41
N PHE A 85 10.28 -8.41 2.58
CA PHE A 85 11.29 -7.36 2.72
C PHE A 85 12.66 -7.82 2.20
N GLY A 86 13.11 -9.01 2.60
CA GLY A 86 14.36 -9.61 2.13
C GLY A 86 14.42 -9.73 0.59
N THR A 87 13.39 -10.31 -0.01
CA THR A 87 13.28 -10.48 -1.48
C THR A 87 13.24 -9.15 -2.22
N LEU A 88 12.58 -8.13 -1.68
CA LEU A 88 12.57 -6.79 -2.29
C LEU A 88 13.94 -6.13 -2.21
N VAL A 89 14.69 -6.30 -1.12
CA VAL A 89 16.05 -5.78 -1.02
C VAL A 89 16.96 -6.42 -2.07
N GLU A 90 16.86 -7.72 -2.28
CA GLU A 90 17.62 -8.42 -3.33
C GLU A 90 17.24 -7.88 -4.72
N SER A 91 15.94 -7.82 -5.03
CA SER A 91 15.42 -7.33 -6.32
C SER A 91 15.85 -5.89 -6.62
N PHE A 92 15.75 -5.00 -5.64
CA PHE A 92 16.18 -3.61 -5.81
C PHE A 92 17.70 -3.50 -5.90
N SER A 93 18.46 -4.40 -5.26
CA SER A 93 19.92 -4.40 -5.40
C SER A 93 20.37 -4.81 -6.80
N GLU A 94 19.68 -5.77 -7.43
CA GLU A 94 19.90 -6.17 -8.82
C GLU A 94 19.62 -5.04 -9.83
N LEU A 95 18.68 -4.14 -9.50
CA LEU A 95 18.40 -2.92 -10.27
C LEU A 95 19.47 -1.81 -10.08
N GLY A 96 20.61 -2.13 -9.45
CA GLY A 96 21.73 -1.21 -9.29
C GLY A 96 21.65 -0.32 -8.05
N ASN A 97 20.72 -0.59 -7.13
CA ASN A 97 20.64 0.13 -5.86
C ASN A 97 21.60 -0.50 -4.83
N ARG A 98 22.25 0.35 -4.04
CA ARG A 98 22.99 -0.06 -2.84
C ARG A 98 22.10 0.23 -1.64
N ILE A 99 21.66 -0.82 -0.98
CA ILE A 99 20.73 -0.72 0.14
C ILE A 99 21.50 -0.95 1.44
N LYS A 100 21.41 0.01 2.36
CA LYS A 100 22.01 -0.08 3.69
C LYS A 100 20.90 -0.10 4.72
N ILE A 101 20.92 -1.12 5.56
CA ILE A 101 19.96 -1.29 6.65
C ILE A 101 20.74 -1.43 7.96
N SER A 102 20.34 -0.71 9.00
CA SER A 102 20.83 -0.94 10.35
C SER A 102 19.70 -0.95 11.38
N VAL A 103 19.81 -1.89 12.32
CA VAL A 103 18.91 -2.01 13.46
C VAL A 103 19.73 -1.89 14.73
N ASN A 104 19.33 -0.99 15.63
CA ASN A 104 20.04 -0.72 16.89
C ASN A 104 21.55 -0.47 16.68
N GLY A 105 21.92 0.17 15.56
CA GLY A 105 23.31 0.46 15.19
C GLY A 105 24.08 -0.69 14.53
N SER A 106 23.51 -1.90 14.48
CA SER A 106 24.13 -3.04 13.80
C SER A 106 23.74 -3.07 12.33
N VAL A 107 24.72 -3.06 11.43
CA VAL A 107 24.49 -3.13 9.97
C VAL A 107 24.08 -4.54 9.59
N ILE A 108 22.96 -4.65 8.86
CA ILE A 108 22.40 -5.91 8.42
C ILE A 108 23.02 -6.27 7.07
N SER A 109 23.80 -7.35 7.04
CA SER A 109 24.51 -7.81 5.83
C SER A 109 23.68 -8.79 5.00
N LYS A 110 22.73 -9.49 5.63
CA LYS A 110 21.75 -10.37 5.00
C LYS A 110 20.37 -9.97 5.47
N THR A 111 19.52 -9.52 4.56
CA THR A 111 18.20 -8.97 4.88
C THR A 111 17.17 -10.02 5.27
N SER A 112 17.41 -11.29 4.93
CA SER A 112 16.68 -12.45 5.44
C SER A 112 16.86 -12.68 6.96
N GLU A 113 17.78 -11.95 7.61
CA GLU A 113 18.15 -12.11 9.02
C GLU A 113 17.90 -10.83 9.84
N LEU A 114 16.82 -10.09 9.54
CA LEU A 114 16.40 -8.96 10.38
C LEU A 114 16.27 -9.41 11.85
N PRO A 115 16.91 -8.71 12.81
CA PRO A 115 16.99 -9.17 14.20
C PRO A 115 15.59 -9.20 14.86
N PRO A 116 15.39 -10.04 15.89
CA PRO A 116 14.16 -10.03 16.67
C PRO A 116 13.97 -8.69 17.40
N ALA A 117 12.72 -8.42 17.81
CA ALA A 117 12.39 -7.31 18.69
C ALA A 117 13.14 -7.40 20.04
N PRO A 118 13.32 -6.28 20.77
CA PRO A 118 12.83 -4.93 20.45
C PRO A 118 13.80 -4.12 19.58
N TRP A 119 13.22 -3.31 18.69
CA TRP A 119 13.96 -2.31 17.92
C TRP A 119 13.78 -0.94 18.57
N ASN A 120 14.89 -0.28 18.88
CA ASN A 120 14.94 1.09 19.39
C ASN A 120 15.37 2.08 18.30
N LYS A 121 16.04 1.58 17.26
CA LYS A 121 16.48 2.35 16.10
C LYS A 121 16.42 1.49 14.85
N PHE A 122 15.84 2.03 13.79
CA PHE A 122 15.83 1.43 12.46
C PHE A 122 16.24 2.50 11.45
N GLU A 123 17.21 2.16 10.60
CA GLU A 123 17.71 3.03 9.55
C GLU A 123 17.72 2.26 8.24
N LEU A 124 17.21 2.89 7.19
CA LEU A 124 17.19 2.36 5.83
C LEU A 124 17.60 3.49 4.90
N SER A 125 18.62 3.22 4.09
CA SER A 125 19.07 4.09 3.00
C SER A 125 19.14 3.27 1.72
N VAL A 126 18.58 3.83 0.65
CA VAL A 126 18.69 3.30 -0.72
C VAL A 126 19.51 4.31 -1.51
N ARG A 127 20.67 3.88 -2.03
CA ARG A 127 21.57 4.73 -2.79
C ARG A 127 21.79 4.21 -4.19
N ARG A 128 21.69 5.06 -5.21
CA ARG A 128 21.99 4.73 -6.61
C ARG A 128 23.08 5.66 -7.13
N LEU A 129 24.05 5.11 -7.86
CA LEU A 129 25.00 5.94 -8.60
C LEU A 129 24.32 6.50 -9.85
N THR A 130 24.49 7.79 -10.09
CA THR A 130 23.89 8.50 -11.22
C THR A 130 24.90 9.51 -11.76
N ASP A 131 24.71 9.97 -12.99
CA ASP A 131 25.40 11.16 -13.49
C ASP A 131 24.47 12.38 -13.37
N ALA A 132 23.78 12.48 -12.23
CA ALA A 132 22.78 13.51 -11.91
C ALA A 132 23.24 14.96 -12.17
N ALA A 133 24.54 15.24 -12.08
CA ALA A 133 25.10 16.54 -12.40
C ALA A 133 25.00 16.93 -13.89
N THR A 134 24.72 15.96 -14.77
CA THR A 134 24.63 16.12 -16.23
C THR A 134 23.25 15.76 -16.80
N GLU A 135 22.36 15.23 -15.96
CA GLU A 135 21.00 14.86 -16.35
C GLU A 135 20.11 16.11 -16.52
N SER A 136 19.01 15.98 -17.27
CA SER A 136 17.97 17.01 -17.30
C SER A 136 17.15 16.99 -16.00
N GLU A 137 16.42 18.07 -15.70
CA GLU A 137 15.63 18.16 -14.47
C GLU A 137 14.55 17.07 -14.41
N ASP A 138 13.95 16.73 -15.55
CA ASP A 138 12.96 15.65 -15.65
C ASP A 138 13.58 14.26 -15.43
N ALA A 139 14.79 14.01 -15.94
CA ALA A 139 15.47 12.72 -15.75
C ALA A 139 15.89 12.54 -14.28
N LEU A 140 16.39 13.61 -13.66
CA LEU A 140 16.75 13.63 -12.25
C LEU A 140 15.52 13.39 -11.36
N GLN A 141 14.40 14.06 -11.67
CA GLN A 141 13.13 13.90 -10.98
C GLN A 141 12.59 12.46 -11.09
N SER A 142 12.64 11.87 -12.29
CA SER A 142 12.19 10.48 -12.52
C SER A 142 13.05 9.49 -11.73
N SER A 143 14.36 9.68 -11.72
CA SER A 143 15.29 8.86 -10.94
C SER A 143 15.07 9.01 -9.42
N ALA A 144 14.72 10.22 -8.96
CA ALA A 144 14.36 10.49 -7.58
C ALA A 144 13.04 9.79 -7.18
N GLU A 145 12.04 9.78 -8.06
CA GLU A 145 10.78 9.05 -7.85
C GLU A 145 11.01 7.54 -7.73
N GLU A 146 11.86 6.96 -8.57
CA GLU A 146 12.18 5.53 -8.52
C GLU A 146 12.88 5.12 -7.22
N ILE A 147 13.89 5.88 -6.79
CA ILE A 147 14.66 5.54 -5.58
C ILE A 147 13.83 5.76 -4.32
N ALA A 148 13.00 6.82 -4.29
CA ALA A 148 12.08 7.06 -3.20
C ALA A 148 10.95 6.01 -3.14
N ALA A 149 10.45 5.56 -4.29
CA ALA A 149 9.51 4.44 -4.37
C ALA A 149 10.10 3.14 -3.81
N ALA A 150 11.37 2.85 -4.13
CA ALA A 150 12.05 1.67 -3.60
C ALA A 150 12.20 1.75 -2.07
N CYS A 151 12.63 2.90 -1.55
CA CYS A 151 12.74 3.12 -0.11
C CYS A 151 11.38 3.00 0.60
N LEU A 152 10.34 3.67 0.07
CA LEU A 152 8.98 3.58 0.61
C LEU A 152 8.45 2.15 0.60
N ALA A 153 8.58 1.43 -0.53
CA ALA A 153 8.10 0.04 -0.64
C ALA A 153 8.72 -0.86 0.43
N LEU A 154 10.03 -0.73 0.67
CA LEU A 154 10.72 -1.47 1.72
C LEU A 154 10.16 -1.16 3.10
N VAL A 155 9.98 0.12 3.44
CA VAL A 155 9.40 0.54 4.73
C VAL A 155 8.00 -0.06 4.90
N LEU A 156 7.13 0.08 3.89
CA LEU A 156 5.74 -0.40 3.95
C LEU A 156 5.63 -1.90 4.22
N THR A 157 6.59 -2.70 3.75
CA THR A 157 6.54 -4.16 3.96
C THR A 157 6.72 -4.58 5.41
N ILE A 158 7.42 -3.79 6.22
CA ILE A 158 7.68 -4.09 7.64
C ILE A 158 6.93 -3.15 8.59
N LEU A 159 6.12 -2.24 8.06
CA LEU A 159 5.23 -1.44 8.90
C LEU A 159 4.19 -2.33 9.58
N PRO A 160 3.86 -2.07 10.86
CA PRO A 160 2.73 -2.69 11.52
C PRO A 160 1.44 -2.20 10.84
N LEU A 161 0.88 -2.99 9.95
CA LEU A 161 -0.52 -2.83 9.58
C LEU A 161 -1.31 -3.41 10.77
N GLU A 162 -2.05 -2.54 11.49
CA GLU A 162 -2.65 -2.85 12.79
C GLU A 162 -3.51 -4.14 12.79
N GLU A 163 -3.31 -5.00 13.80
CA GLU A 163 -4.23 -6.05 14.22
C GLU A 163 -4.35 -6.06 15.76
N THR A 164 -5.57 -5.88 16.30
CA THR A 164 -5.99 -6.51 17.56
C THR A 164 -7.51 -6.65 17.64
N ASP A 165 -7.96 -7.89 17.83
CA ASP A 165 -9.32 -8.30 18.18
C ASP A 165 -9.75 -7.84 19.58
N ASN A 166 -10.98 -7.32 19.73
CA ASN A 166 -12.05 -7.89 20.58
C ASN A 166 -13.24 -6.93 20.74
N ALA A 167 -14.43 -7.53 20.78
CA ALA A 167 -15.74 -6.88 20.85
C ALA A 167 -15.98 -6.05 22.13
N ALA A 168 -16.65 -4.91 21.98
CA ALA A 168 -17.55 -4.37 23.00
C ALA A 168 -18.74 -3.67 22.34
N THR A 169 -19.93 -4.10 22.75
CA THR A 169 -21.29 -3.63 22.48
C THR A 169 -21.48 -2.10 22.46
N PRO A 170 -22.38 -1.54 21.62
CA PRO A 170 -22.73 -0.13 21.72
C PRO A 170 -23.56 0.11 22.99
N LEU A 171 -23.02 0.93 23.89
CA LEU A 171 -23.78 1.63 24.92
C LEU A 171 -24.65 2.70 24.23
N PHE A 172 -25.86 2.91 24.75
CA PHE A 172 -26.88 3.92 24.42
C PHE A 172 -28.09 3.44 23.59
N GLU A 173 -29.18 3.09 24.32
CA GLU A 173 -30.56 3.12 23.85
C GLU A 173 -31.03 4.58 23.72
N GLY A 174 -30.87 5.15 22.53
CA GLY A 174 -31.38 6.48 22.18
C GLY A 174 -30.83 6.94 20.84
N GLY A 175 -31.69 7.13 19.84
CA GLY A 175 -31.28 7.51 18.49
C GLY A 175 -30.55 8.85 18.44
N LEU A 176 -29.49 8.92 17.64
CA LEU A 176 -28.70 10.13 17.42
C LEU A 176 -29.35 11.05 16.35
N PRO A 177 -29.10 12.38 16.42
CA PRO A 177 -29.63 13.34 15.44
C PRO A 177 -29.07 13.13 14.02
N GLU A 178 -29.82 13.54 13.00
CA GLU A 178 -29.39 13.52 11.58
C GLU A 178 -28.07 14.31 11.42
N GLY A 179 -27.04 13.67 10.87
CA GLY A 179 -25.69 14.25 10.76
C GLY A 179 -24.76 13.92 11.95
N ALA A 180 -25.21 13.16 12.95
CA ALA A 180 -24.32 12.62 13.97
C ALA A 180 -23.28 11.68 13.35
N CYS A 181 -22.01 11.97 13.59
CA CYS A 181 -20.91 11.13 13.13
C CYS A 181 -20.85 9.85 13.98
N ILE A 182 -21.39 8.76 13.45
CA ILE A 182 -21.29 7.44 14.05
C ILE A 182 -20.05 6.77 13.49
N LYS A 183 -19.08 6.46 14.35
CA LYS A 183 -17.94 5.60 13.97
C LYS A 183 -18.42 4.16 13.87
N VAL A 184 -18.74 3.73 12.64
CA VAL A 184 -18.98 2.31 12.33
C VAL A 184 -17.64 1.67 12.03
N ILE A 185 -17.18 0.78 12.92
CA ILE A 185 -15.98 -0.01 12.71
C ILE A 185 -16.37 -1.17 11.79
N VAL A 186 -15.92 -1.13 10.54
CA VAL A 186 -16.16 -2.16 9.53
C VAL A 186 -14.90 -2.99 9.33
N ASN A 187 -15.03 -4.31 9.37
CA ASN A 187 -13.95 -5.26 9.09
C ASN A 187 -13.40 -5.02 7.67
N LYS A 188 -12.07 -4.82 7.56
CA LYS A 188 -11.39 -4.73 6.27
C LYS A 188 -10.57 -5.99 6.06
N TYR A 189 -11.14 -6.89 5.27
CA TYR A 189 -10.46 -8.10 4.82
C TYR A 189 -9.33 -7.78 3.83
N GLU A 190 -8.23 -8.54 3.89
CA GLU A 190 -7.07 -8.42 3.00
C GLU A 190 -7.52 -8.44 1.54
N ARG A 191 -7.21 -7.36 0.81
CA ARG A 191 -7.47 -7.20 -0.62
C ARG A 191 -6.14 -6.98 -1.32
N SER A 192 -5.33 -8.05 -1.40
CA SER A 192 -4.04 -8.01 -2.09
C SER A 192 -4.20 -7.39 -3.49
N PRO A 193 -3.53 -6.26 -3.77
CA PRO A 193 -3.53 -5.66 -5.11
C PRO A 193 -3.02 -6.63 -6.17
N VAL A 194 -2.15 -7.57 -5.77
CA VAL A 194 -1.64 -8.66 -6.62
C VAL A 194 -2.75 -9.65 -6.96
N ASN A 195 -3.52 -10.10 -5.96
CA ASN A 195 -4.63 -11.04 -6.21
C ASN A 195 -5.71 -10.39 -7.09
N ARG A 196 -5.99 -9.11 -6.88
CA ARG A 196 -6.88 -8.34 -7.76
C ARG A 196 -6.32 -8.28 -9.19
N ALA A 197 -5.04 -7.97 -9.35
CA ALA A 197 -4.41 -7.88 -10.67
C ALA A 197 -4.42 -9.23 -11.39
N VAL A 198 -4.13 -10.34 -10.71
CA VAL A 198 -4.17 -11.70 -11.26
C VAL A 198 -5.61 -12.07 -11.65
N CYS A 199 -6.60 -11.83 -10.79
CA CYS A 199 -8.01 -12.06 -11.11
C CYS A 199 -8.44 -11.31 -12.38
N ILE A 200 -8.07 -10.03 -12.51
CA ILE A 200 -8.41 -9.23 -13.70
C ILE A 200 -7.63 -9.67 -14.93
N ALA A 201 -6.36 -10.08 -14.78
CA ALA A 201 -5.57 -10.60 -15.89
C ALA A 201 -6.17 -11.89 -16.47
N VAL A 202 -6.74 -12.75 -15.60
CA VAL A 202 -7.36 -14.03 -16.00
C VAL A 202 -8.78 -13.85 -16.54
N TYR A 203 -9.60 -13.05 -15.87
CA TYR A 203 -11.04 -12.96 -16.13
C TYR A 203 -11.47 -11.72 -16.92
N GLY A 204 -10.56 -10.74 -17.08
CA GLY A 204 -10.88 -9.45 -17.68
C GLY A 204 -11.74 -8.58 -16.78
N THR A 205 -12.36 -7.56 -17.38
CA THR A 205 -13.18 -6.55 -16.69
C THR A 205 -14.65 -6.60 -17.06
N VAL A 206 -15.12 -7.78 -17.47
CA VAL A 206 -16.54 -8.04 -17.77
C VAL A 206 -17.17 -8.74 -16.57
N CYS A 207 -18.33 -8.25 -16.14
CA CYS A 207 -19.07 -8.81 -15.02
C CYS A 207 -19.42 -10.29 -15.29
N HIS A 208 -19.03 -11.19 -14.39
CA HIS A 208 -19.28 -12.63 -14.55
C HIS A 208 -20.73 -13.06 -14.29
N VAL A 209 -21.54 -12.20 -13.66
CA VAL A 209 -22.96 -12.47 -13.44
C VAL A 209 -23.78 -12.00 -14.63
N CYS A 210 -23.68 -10.73 -14.97
CA CYS A 210 -24.58 -10.11 -15.94
C CYS A 210 -23.94 -9.80 -17.30
N GLY A 211 -22.62 -9.82 -17.44
CA GLY A 211 -21.94 -9.48 -18.71
C GLY A 211 -21.67 -7.99 -18.93
N PHE A 212 -22.00 -7.13 -17.96
CA PHE A 212 -21.75 -5.69 -18.05
C PHE A 212 -20.26 -5.34 -18.17
N ASP A 213 -19.94 -4.37 -19.03
CA ASP A 213 -18.60 -3.89 -19.31
C ASP A 213 -18.57 -2.36 -19.25
N PHE A 214 -17.90 -1.80 -18.24
CA PHE A 214 -17.83 -0.36 -18.03
C PHE A 214 -17.12 0.37 -19.18
N GLY A 215 -16.13 -0.25 -19.82
CA GLY A 215 -15.42 0.36 -20.94
C GLY A 215 -16.30 0.48 -22.17
N LYS A 216 -17.19 -0.50 -22.42
CA LYS A 216 -18.15 -0.45 -23.53
C LYS A 216 -19.26 0.58 -23.31
N VAL A 217 -19.74 0.72 -22.09
CA VAL A 217 -20.89 1.60 -21.78
C VAL A 217 -20.45 3.04 -21.52
N TYR A 218 -19.39 3.25 -20.74
CA TYR A 218 -18.94 4.58 -20.32
C TYR A 218 -17.69 5.08 -21.07
N GLY A 219 -17.14 4.30 -22.00
CA GLY A 219 -15.96 4.69 -22.76
C GLY A 219 -14.71 4.82 -21.87
N GLN A 220 -13.92 5.86 -22.10
CA GLN A 220 -12.58 5.99 -21.51
C GLN A 220 -12.57 6.03 -19.97
N ILE A 221 -13.58 6.65 -19.36
CA ILE A 221 -13.68 6.75 -17.89
C ILE A 221 -13.97 5.40 -17.22
N GLY A 222 -14.58 4.45 -17.95
CA GLY A 222 -14.90 3.11 -17.47
C GLY A 222 -13.85 2.06 -17.85
N LYS A 223 -12.82 2.44 -18.61
CA LYS A 223 -11.83 1.50 -19.14
C LYS A 223 -11.06 0.84 -18.00
N GLY A 224 -11.11 -0.48 -17.95
CA GLY A 224 -10.42 -1.27 -16.93
C GLY A 224 -11.09 -1.26 -15.54
N TYR A 225 -12.25 -0.61 -15.40
CA TYR A 225 -12.98 -0.55 -14.13
C TYR A 225 -13.84 -1.80 -13.94
N ILE A 226 -13.63 -2.49 -12.82
CA ILE A 226 -14.44 -3.61 -12.34
C ILE A 226 -14.15 -3.82 -10.85
N GLU A 227 -15.13 -4.34 -10.11
CA GLU A 227 -14.97 -4.74 -8.71
C GLU A 227 -14.61 -6.22 -8.64
N VAL A 228 -13.78 -6.61 -7.67
CA VAL A 228 -13.38 -8.01 -7.46
C VAL A 228 -13.99 -8.51 -6.15
N HIS A 229 -14.79 -9.57 -6.27
CA HIS A 229 -15.57 -10.17 -5.21
C HIS A 229 -14.94 -11.49 -4.76
N HIS A 230 -15.02 -11.81 -3.46
CA HIS A 230 -14.60 -13.11 -2.95
C HIS A 230 -15.78 -14.08 -2.97
N ARG A 231 -15.65 -15.21 -3.67
CA ARG A 231 -16.66 -16.27 -3.71
C ARG A 231 -16.95 -16.86 -2.34
N ILE A 232 -15.89 -17.03 -1.55
CA ILE A 232 -16.00 -17.40 -0.14
C ILE A 232 -15.92 -16.10 0.66
N PRO A 233 -16.90 -15.79 1.53
CA PRO A 233 -16.82 -14.60 2.37
C PRO A 233 -15.56 -14.67 3.23
N VAL A 234 -14.79 -13.59 3.26
CA VAL A 234 -13.52 -13.61 4.00
C VAL A 234 -13.75 -13.79 5.51
N SER A 235 -14.94 -13.46 6.03
CA SER A 235 -15.38 -13.80 7.40
C SER A 235 -15.38 -15.29 7.72
N LYS A 236 -15.48 -16.14 6.69
CA LYS A 236 -15.50 -17.61 6.80
C LYS A 236 -14.16 -18.23 6.43
N MET A 237 -13.19 -17.44 5.98
CA MET A 237 -11.83 -17.90 5.73
C MET A 237 -11.06 -17.96 7.05
N GLY A 238 -10.46 -19.10 7.36
CA GLY A 238 -9.60 -19.22 8.55
C GLY A 238 -8.33 -18.38 8.39
N ALA A 239 -7.68 -18.05 9.51
CA ALA A 239 -6.46 -17.22 9.55
C ALA A 239 -5.28 -17.77 8.72
N SER A 240 -5.33 -19.03 8.28
CA SER A 240 -4.34 -19.71 7.44
C SER A 240 -4.75 -19.88 5.97
N TYR A 241 -5.91 -19.35 5.56
CA TYR A 241 -6.41 -19.52 4.20
C TYR A 241 -5.61 -18.66 3.20
N VAL A 242 -4.89 -19.31 2.30
CA VAL A 242 -4.19 -18.64 1.19
C VAL A 242 -5.17 -18.48 0.03
N ILE A 243 -5.50 -17.24 -0.30
CA ILE A 243 -6.37 -16.91 -1.43
C ILE A 243 -5.73 -17.35 -2.75
N ASP A 244 -6.45 -18.16 -3.51
CA ASP A 244 -6.19 -18.43 -4.93
C ASP A 244 -6.98 -17.42 -5.76
N PRO A 245 -6.33 -16.44 -6.42
CA PRO A 245 -7.02 -15.37 -7.16
C PRO A 245 -7.89 -15.86 -8.33
N ILE A 246 -7.68 -17.09 -8.79
CA ILE A 246 -8.46 -17.69 -9.87
C ILE A 246 -9.70 -18.36 -9.25
N ARG A 247 -9.52 -19.14 -8.20
CA ARG A 247 -10.61 -19.93 -7.62
C ARG A 247 -11.51 -19.14 -6.68
N ASP A 248 -10.95 -18.19 -5.94
CA ASP A 248 -11.62 -17.53 -4.82
C ASP A 248 -12.15 -16.16 -5.17
N LEU A 249 -11.72 -15.56 -6.29
CA LEU A 249 -12.10 -14.24 -6.72
C LEU A 249 -12.91 -14.25 -8.02
N VAL A 250 -13.74 -13.23 -8.21
CA VAL A 250 -14.50 -13.04 -9.45
C VAL A 250 -14.75 -11.56 -9.75
N PRO A 251 -14.69 -11.12 -11.02
CA PRO A 251 -15.05 -9.75 -11.39
C PRO A 251 -16.57 -9.55 -11.45
N LEU A 252 -17.09 -8.54 -10.75
CA LEU A 252 -18.48 -8.12 -10.76
C LEU A 252 -18.60 -6.61 -11.03
N CYS A 253 -19.68 -6.18 -11.67
CA CYS A 253 -20.01 -4.76 -11.73
C CYS A 253 -20.56 -4.26 -10.39
N SER A 254 -20.54 -2.94 -10.16
CA SER A 254 -20.97 -2.32 -8.90
C SER A 254 -22.41 -2.70 -8.50
N ASN A 255 -23.30 -2.90 -9.47
CA ASN A 255 -24.69 -3.33 -9.20
C ASN A 255 -24.75 -4.79 -8.73
N CYS A 256 -24.09 -5.72 -9.44
CA CYS A 256 -24.08 -7.13 -9.07
C CYS A 256 -23.31 -7.35 -7.77
N HIS A 257 -22.18 -6.66 -7.56
CA HIS A 257 -21.42 -6.74 -6.33
C HIS A 257 -22.24 -6.27 -5.13
N SER A 258 -22.94 -5.13 -5.27
CA SER A 258 -23.86 -4.63 -4.24
C SER A 258 -25.02 -5.60 -4.00
N ALA A 259 -25.57 -6.23 -5.04
CA ALA A 259 -26.69 -7.16 -4.94
C ALA A 259 -26.32 -8.46 -4.19
N VAL A 260 -25.13 -9.03 -4.45
CA VAL A 260 -24.64 -10.23 -3.74
C VAL A 260 -24.63 -10.02 -2.22
N HIS A 261 -24.30 -8.81 -1.76
CA HIS A 261 -24.19 -8.48 -0.34
C HIS A 261 -25.48 -7.99 0.33
N ARG A 262 -26.64 -8.07 -0.36
CA ARG A 262 -27.94 -7.73 0.25
C ARG A 262 -28.42 -8.75 1.29
N THR A 263 -27.80 -9.92 1.35
CA THR A 263 -28.05 -10.96 2.34
C THR A 263 -26.75 -11.33 3.07
N ASP A 264 -26.88 -11.83 4.30
CA ASP A 264 -25.78 -12.48 5.02
C ASP A 264 -26.21 -13.91 5.41
N PRO A 265 -25.56 -14.96 4.88
CA PRO A 265 -24.42 -14.93 3.96
C PRO A 265 -24.75 -14.37 2.57
N PRO A 266 -23.74 -13.90 1.80
CA PRO A 266 -23.94 -13.39 0.44
C PRO A 266 -24.58 -14.42 -0.49
N VAL A 267 -25.31 -13.95 -1.49
CA VAL A 267 -25.97 -14.81 -2.48
C VAL A 267 -24.94 -15.47 -3.39
N GLU A 268 -25.07 -16.79 -3.60
CA GLU A 268 -24.26 -17.53 -4.56
C GLU A 268 -24.41 -16.98 -5.99
N LEU A 269 -23.30 -16.93 -6.72
CA LEU A 269 -23.25 -16.23 -8.02
C LEU A 269 -24.19 -16.85 -9.05
N GLU A 270 -24.32 -18.18 -9.06
CA GLU A 270 -25.21 -18.93 -9.94
C GLU A 270 -26.69 -18.62 -9.64
N ALA A 271 -27.03 -18.45 -8.35
CA ALA A 271 -28.36 -18.04 -7.95
C ALA A 271 -28.64 -16.59 -8.36
N LEU A 272 -27.68 -15.67 -8.13
CA LEU A 272 -27.82 -14.29 -8.56
C LEU A 272 -27.97 -14.19 -10.10
N ARG A 273 -27.20 -14.97 -10.85
CA ARG A 273 -27.30 -15.04 -12.32
C ARG A 273 -28.66 -15.50 -12.81
N SER A 274 -29.34 -16.35 -12.06
CA SER A 274 -30.70 -16.82 -12.37
C SER A 274 -31.78 -15.78 -12.11
N ILE A 275 -31.50 -14.79 -11.24
CA ILE A 275 -32.44 -13.72 -10.85
C ILE A 275 -32.26 -12.47 -11.72
N VAL A 276 -31.04 -12.23 -12.22
CA VAL A 276 -30.75 -11.07 -13.06
C VAL A 276 -31.48 -11.20 -14.40
N VAL A 277 -32.53 -10.39 -14.58
CA VAL A 277 -33.22 -10.21 -15.86
C VAL A 277 -32.37 -9.25 -16.69
N THR A 278 -31.56 -9.78 -17.59
CA THR A 278 -30.58 -9.00 -18.36
C THR A 278 -31.27 -7.95 -19.25
N SER A 279 -31.17 -6.68 -18.87
CA SER A 279 -31.37 -5.53 -19.75
C SER A 279 -30.28 -4.51 -19.43
N HIS A 280 -29.22 -4.47 -20.25
CA HIS A 280 -28.15 -3.48 -20.08
C HIS A 280 -28.54 -2.18 -20.74
N VAL A 281 -28.83 -1.16 -19.91
CA VAL A 281 -28.87 0.25 -20.28
C VAL A 281 -27.94 0.99 -19.34
#